data_AF-A0A6J1RG63-F1
#
_entry.id   AF-A0A6J1RG63-F1
#
_cell.length_a   1.000
_cell.length_b   1.000
_cell.length_c   1.000
_cell.angle_alpha   90.00
_cell.angle_beta   90.00
_cell.angle_gamma   90.00
#
_symmetry.space_group_name_H-M   'P 1'
#
loop_
_entity.id
_entity.type
_entity.pdbx_description
1 polymer ?
#
loop_
_entity_poly.entity_id
_entity_poly.type
_entity_poly.pdbx_seq_one_letter_code
_entity_poly.pdbx_strand_id
1 'polypeptide(L)'
;MSDPKHITDNENLNDYGIQLNRWFLISLGAWPQISASNRMKKLAVLMQIFILWAAMAVPLIPCMLYMLFEKKDIKTKLHSLTPLIHGIMGAVNYWMLLTRNKDIQHCIRHMETDWRRIRRNDNREVMFQYAKIGRFMTAFCATFMHSSTYFFGVARMMKTTTVIIGNKTITMHPMACSVYSKILDVRFSPANEIMLGVQFLLAFVIVSSTATVCTLAAVFATHACG
;
A
#
# COMPACT_ATOMS: atom_id res chain seq x y z
N MET A 1 23.19 -32.14 -17.72
CA MET A 1 22.39 -32.45 -16.51
C MET A 1 22.93 -31.51 -15.42
N SER A 2 22.13 -30.54 -14.97
CA SER A 2 22.57 -29.53 -13.99
C SER A 2 22.66 -30.15 -12.60
N ASP A 3 23.66 -29.76 -11.79
CA ASP A 3 23.86 -30.25 -10.42
C ASP A 3 22.66 -29.84 -9.52
N PRO A 4 22.00 -30.78 -8.82
CA PRO A 4 20.90 -30.49 -7.90
C PRO A 4 21.21 -29.40 -6.87
N LYS A 5 22.45 -29.34 -6.38
CA LYS A 5 22.87 -28.32 -5.39
C LYS A 5 22.82 -26.91 -5.99
N HIS A 6 23.25 -26.78 -7.24
CA HIS A 6 23.24 -25.51 -7.97
C HIS A 6 21.82 -24.99 -8.25
N ILE A 7 20.85 -25.89 -8.46
CA ILE A 7 19.44 -25.51 -8.67
C ILE A 7 18.85 -24.95 -7.37
N THR A 8 19.02 -25.67 -6.26
CA THR A 8 18.50 -25.26 -4.93
C THR A 8 19.05 -23.92 -4.50
N ASP A 9 20.35 -23.68 -4.73
CA ASP A 9 20.94 -22.40 -4.33
C ASP A 9 20.43 -21.23 -5.18
N ASN A 10 20.07 -21.44 -6.46
CA ASN A 10 19.51 -20.39 -7.32
C ASN A 10 18.05 -20.05 -6.97
N GLU A 11 17.26 -21.04 -6.57
CA GLU A 11 15.89 -20.82 -6.08
C GLU A 11 15.88 -19.98 -4.80
N ASN A 12 16.81 -20.25 -3.88
CA ASN A 12 16.97 -19.47 -2.64
C ASN A 12 17.35 -18.00 -2.92
N LEU A 13 18.19 -17.73 -3.92
CA LEU A 13 18.59 -16.36 -4.30
C LEU A 13 17.45 -15.59 -4.97
N ASN A 14 16.68 -16.24 -5.85
CA ASN A 14 15.51 -15.62 -6.45
C ASN A 14 14.44 -15.29 -5.38
N ASP A 15 14.17 -16.22 -4.46
CA ASP A 15 13.25 -15.99 -3.36
C ASP A 15 13.73 -14.83 -2.47
N TYR A 16 15.03 -14.76 -2.18
CA TYR A 16 15.64 -13.68 -1.40
C TYR A 16 15.33 -12.28 -1.94
N GLY A 17 15.40 -12.06 -3.26
CA GLY A 17 15.16 -10.74 -3.85
C GLY A 17 13.69 -10.30 -3.80
N ILE A 18 12.75 -11.24 -4.00
CA ILE A 18 11.32 -10.93 -4.14
C ILE A 18 10.52 -11.08 -2.84
N GLN A 19 11.08 -11.72 -1.80
CA GLN A 19 10.40 -12.09 -0.56
C GLN A 19 9.59 -10.95 0.08
N LEU A 20 10.17 -9.75 0.20
CA LEU A 20 9.50 -8.60 0.81
C LEU A 20 8.29 -8.15 -0.02
N ASN A 21 8.47 -7.99 -1.34
CA ASN A 21 7.37 -7.65 -2.25
C ASN A 21 6.28 -8.73 -2.25
N ARG A 22 6.66 -10.01 -2.13
CA ARG A 22 5.72 -11.12 -2.00
C ARG A 22 4.85 -10.96 -0.77
N TRP A 23 5.42 -10.65 0.39
CA TRP A 23 4.64 -10.43 1.61
C TRP A 23 3.64 -9.27 1.47
N PHE A 24 4.06 -8.14 0.89
CA PHE A 24 3.14 -7.02 0.65
C PHE A 24 2.00 -7.39 -0.30
N LEU A 25 2.31 -8.03 -1.42
CA LEU A 25 1.31 -8.49 -2.39
C LEU A 25 0.32 -9.48 -1.74
N ILE A 26 0.77 -10.39 -0.86
CA ILE A 26 -0.11 -11.31 -0.13
C ILE A 26 -1.03 -10.51 0.81
N SER A 27 -0.47 -9.58 1.58
CA SER A 27 -1.23 -8.70 2.48
C SER A 27 -2.24 -7.78 1.77
N LEU A 28 -2.03 -7.52 0.48
CA LEU A 28 -2.94 -6.76 -0.38
C LEU A 28 -3.91 -7.66 -1.16
N GLY A 29 -3.81 -8.98 -1.06
CA GLY A 29 -4.60 -9.91 -1.90
C GLY A 29 -4.25 -9.85 -3.39
N ALA A 30 -3.16 -9.16 -3.74
CA ALA A 30 -2.67 -9.02 -5.10
C ALA A 30 -1.65 -10.11 -5.47
N TRP A 31 -1.20 -10.92 -4.51
CA TRP A 31 -0.30 -12.02 -4.81
C TRP A 31 -0.97 -13.04 -5.75
N PRO A 32 -0.22 -13.66 -6.67
CA PRO A 32 -0.63 -14.71 -7.61
C PRO A 32 -1.28 -15.99 -7.05
N GLN A 33 -1.83 -15.98 -5.84
CA GLN A 33 -2.48 -17.14 -5.23
C GLN A 33 -3.84 -17.49 -5.86
N ILE A 34 -4.35 -16.69 -6.79
CA ILE A 34 -5.61 -16.93 -7.51
C ILE A 34 -5.55 -18.21 -8.37
N SER A 35 -4.37 -18.80 -8.61
CA SER A 35 -4.20 -20.10 -9.25
C SER A 35 -4.27 -21.31 -8.27
N ALA A 36 -4.55 -21.10 -6.99
CA ALA A 36 -4.71 -22.19 -6.03
C ALA A 36 -5.96 -23.02 -6.35
N SER A 37 -5.84 -24.36 -6.40
CA SER A 37 -6.98 -25.28 -6.60
C SER A 37 -8.01 -25.20 -5.46
N ASN A 38 -7.61 -24.64 -4.31
CA ASN A 38 -8.42 -24.58 -3.11
C ASN A 38 -9.40 -23.38 -3.14
N ARG A 39 -10.70 -23.69 -3.27
CA ARG A 39 -11.80 -22.71 -3.26
C ARG A 39 -11.77 -21.77 -2.05
N MET A 40 -11.35 -22.25 -0.87
CA MET A 40 -11.31 -21.44 0.36
C MET A 40 -10.27 -20.33 0.28
N LYS A 41 -9.09 -20.62 -0.29
CA LYS A 41 -8.04 -19.59 -0.48
C LYS A 41 -8.51 -18.50 -1.44
N LYS A 42 -9.17 -18.91 -2.54
CA LYS A 42 -9.75 -17.96 -3.50
C LYS A 42 -10.82 -17.07 -2.86
N LEU A 43 -11.71 -17.65 -2.05
CA LEU A 43 -12.72 -16.88 -1.32
C LEU A 43 -12.10 -15.89 -0.34
N ALA A 44 -11.09 -16.32 0.42
CA ALA A 44 -10.38 -15.45 1.37
C ALA A 44 -9.74 -14.24 0.67
N VAL A 45 -9.08 -14.46 -0.48
CA VAL A 45 -8.50 -13.36 -1.28
C VAL A 45 -9.57 -12.42 -1.81
N LEU A 46 -10.72 -12.92 -2.29
CA LEU A 46 -11.83 -12.08 -2.74
C LEU A 46 -12.42 -11.25 -1.59
N MET A 47 -12.60 -11.85 -0.42
CA MET A 47 -13.05 -11.15 0.78
C MET A 47 -12.04 -10.07 1.20
N GLN A 48 -10.75 -10.37 1.18
CA GLN A 48 -9.69 -9.42 1.46
C GLN A 48 -9.72 -8.23 0.49
N ILE A 49 -9.86 -8.49 -0.81
CA ILE A 49 -9.97 -7.45 -1.83
C ILE A 49 -11.19 -6.56 -1.57
N PHE A 50 -12.34 -7.17 -1.27
CA PHE A 50 -13.57 -6.45 -0.97
C PHE A 50 -13.43 -5.57 0.28
N ILE A 51 -12.85 -6.10 1.36
CA ILE A 51 -12.60 -5.37 2.61
C ILE A 51 -11.69 -4.17 2.37
N LEU A 52 -10.60 -4.35 1.59
CA LEU A 52 -9.68 -3.24 1.28
C LEU A 52 -10.36 -2.16 0.44
N TRP A 53 -11.17 -2.52 -0.57
CA TRP A 53 -11.95 -1.53 -1.33
C TRP A 53 -12.99 -0.81 -0.48
N ALA A 54 -13.71 -1.52 0.39
CA ALA A 54 -14.66 -0.93 1.31
C ALA A 54 -13.96 0.04 2.29
N ALA A 55 -12.81 -0.35 2.84
CA ALA A 55 -12.00 0.49 3.72
C ALA A 55 -11.49 1.77 3.03
N MET A 56 -11.21 1.73 1.72
CA MET A 56 -10.90 2.92 0.92
C MET A 56 -12.13 3.78 0.66
N ALA A 57 -13.28 3.17 0.36
CA ALA A 57 -14.49 3.91 0.02
C ALA A 57 -15.04 4.72 1.20
N VAL A 58 -15.01 4.14 2.42
CA VAL A 58 -15.59 4.74 3.64
C VAL A 58 -15.06 6.16 3.92
N PRO A 59 -13.75 6.47 3.80
CA PRO A 59 -13.27 7.84 3.98
C PRO A 59 -13.26 8.68 2.70
N LEU A 60 -12.96 8.07 1.55
CA LEU A 60 -12.76 8.81 0.31
C LEU A 60 -14.08 9.35 -0.26
N ILE A 61 -15.16 8.57 -0.19
CA ILE A 61 -16.47 9.02 -0.70
C ILE A 61 -16.98 10.23 0.12
N PRO A 62 -17.04 10.19 1.47
CA PRO A 62 -17.45 11.36 2.24
C PRO A 62 -16.52 12.55 2.08
N CYS A 63 -15.22 12.33 1.84
CA CYS A 63 -14.28 13.42 1.58
C CYS A 63 -14.46 14.06 0.20
N MET A 64 -14.74 13.27 -0.83
CA MET A 64 -15.18 13.77 -2.14
C MET A 64 -16.47 14.59 -2.01
N LEU A 65 -17.46 14.07 -1.28
CA LEU A 65 -18.73 14.76 -1.06
C LEU A 65 -18.54 16.06 -0.26
N TYR A 66 -17.63 16.08 0.70
CA TYR A 66 -17.25 17.31 1.42
C TYR A 66 -16.70 18.36 0.45
N MET A 67 -15.78 17.96 -0.44
CA MET A 67 -15.20 18.87 -1.44
C MET A 67 -16.25 19.43 -2.40
N LEU A 68 -17.20 18.59 -2.84
CA LEU A 68 -18.22 18.98 -3.81
C LEU A 68 -19.37 19.79 -3.19
N PHE A 69 -19.90 19.36 -2.04
CA PHE A 69 -21.19 19.83 -1.54
C PHE A 69 -21.15 20.64 -0.25
N GLU A 70 -20.07 20.55 0.54
CA GLU A 70 -19.98 21.34 1.78
C GLU A 70 -19.76 22.82 1.44
N LYS A 71 -20.59 23.71 1.98
CA LYS A 71 -20.49 25.16 1.75
C LYS A 71 -19.44 25.75 2.71
N LYS A 72 -18.16 25.60 2.35
CA LYS A 72 -17.00 26.14 3.07
C LYS A 72 -16.06 26.85 2.12
N ASP A 73 -15.27 27.79 2.64
CA ASP A 73 -14.30 28.55 1.87
C ASP A 73 -13.29 27.63 1.18
N ILE A 74 -12.87 28.02 -0.04
CA ILE A 74 -11.92 27.27 -0.85
C ILE A 74 -10.62 26.99 -0.07
N LYS A 75 -10.18 27.94 0.75
CA LYS A 75 -8.99 27.79 1.62
C LYS A 75 -9.12 26.62 2.60
N THR A 76 -10.29 26.41 3.19
CA THR A 76 -10.54 25.28 4.10
C THR A 76 -10.63 23.96 3.33
N LYS A 77 -11.24 23.98 2.14
CA LYS A 77 -11.30 22.80 1.26
C LYS A 77 -9.91 22.37 0.76
N LEU A 78 -9.02 23.32 0.52
CA LEU A 78 -7.66 23.04 0.02
C LEU A 78 -6.86 22.14 0.96
N HIS A 79 -7.07 22.24 2.27
CA HIS A 79 -6.40 21.36 3.24
C HIS A 79 -6.84 19.89 3.10
N SER A 80 -8.06 19.63 2.65
CA SER A 80 -8.58 18.27 2.39
C SER A 80 -8.23 17.77 0.98
N LEU A 81 -7.80 18.64 0.08
CA LEU A 81 -7.47 18.26 -1.30
C LEU A 81 -6.25 17.34 -1.37
N THR A 82 -5.18 17.67 -0.64
CA THR A 82 -3.96 16.86 -0.60
C THR A 82 -4.22 15.40 -0.14
N PRO A 83 -4.84 15.15 1.02
CA PRO A 83 -5.13 13.78 1.46
C PRO A 83 -6.12 13.06 0.53
N LEU A 84 -7.03 13.79 -0.11
CA LEU A 84 -7.96 13.22 -1.09
C LEU A 84 -7.24 12.74 -2.35
N ILE A 85 -6.39 13.58 -2.95
CA ILE A 85 -5.57 13.20 -4.11
C ILE A 85 -4.66 12.01 -3.76
N HIS A 86 -4.02 12.05 -2.59
CA HIS A 86 -3.19 10.94 -2.13
C HIS A 86 -4.00 9.64 -1.99
N GLY A 87 -5.22 9.73 -1.46
CA GLY A 87 -6.16 8.62 -1.37
C GLY A 87 -6.55 8.02 -2.73
N ILE A 88 -6.86 8.88 -3.70
CA ILE A 88 -7.17 8.47 -5.07
C ILE A 88 -5.96 7.79 -5.72
N MET A 89 -4.76 8.37 -5.57
CA MET A 89 -3.52 7.77 -6.10
C MET A 89 -3.26 6.39 -5.49
N GLY A 90 -3.47 6.24 -4.18
CA GLY A 90 -3.39 4.94 -3.51
C GLY A 90 -4.38 3.91 -4.06
N ALA A 91 -5.62 4.32 -4.29
CA ALA A 91 -6.63 3.45 -4.91
C ALA A 91 -6.24 3.04 -6.34
N VAL A 92 -5.66 3.95 -7.12
CA VAL A 92 -5.12 3.66 -8.46
C VAL A 92 -3.96 2.66 -8.39
N ASN A 93 -3.01 2.85 -7.46
CA ASN A 93 -1.90 1.92 -7.25
C ASN A 93 -2.42 0.52 -6.86
N TYR A 94 -3.39 0.46 -5.96
CA TYR A 94 -4.00 -0.81 -5.56
C TYR A 94 -4.73 -1.49 -6.72
N TRP A 95 -5.52 -0.73 -7.49
CA TRP A 95 -6.15 -1.22 -8.72
C TRP A 95 -5.12 -1.74 -9.75
N MET A 96 -4.00 -1.05 -9.90
CA MET A 96 -2.91 -1.48 -10.78
C MET A 96 -2.33 -2.83 -10.34
N LEU A 97 -2.07 -3.01 -9.04
CA LEU A 97 -1.57 -4.29 -8.50
C LEU A 97 -2.52 -5.45 -8.78
N LEU A 98 -3.84 -5.23 -8.68
CA LEU A 98 -4.85 -6.24 -8.96
C LEU A 98 -4.96 -6.56 -10.45
N THR A 99 -5.03 -5.54 -11.30
CA THR A 99 -5.24 -5.71 -12.76
C THR A 99 -3.99 -6.19 -13.48
N ARG A 100 -2.81 -5.73 -13.06
CA ARG A 100 -1.51 -6.10 -13.64
C ARG A 100 -0.89 -7.31 -12.96
N ASN A 101 -1.63 -8.02 -12.10
CA ASN A 101 -1.14 -9.22 -11.42
C ASN A 101 -0.55 -10.26 -12.40
N LYS A 102 -1.16 -10.47 -13.58
CA LYS A 102 -0.62 -11.38 -14.61
C LYS A 102 0.73 -10.93 -15.17
N ASP A 103 0.90 -9.62 -15.37
CA ASP A 103 2.15 -9.04 -15.87
C ASP A 103 3.24 -9.13 -14.79
N ILE A 104 2.90 -8.81 -13.54
CA ILE A 104 3.79 -8.97 -12.37
C ILE A 104 4.25 -10.44 -12.24
N GLN A 105 3.34 -11.41 -12.39
CA GLN A 105 3.68 -12.83 -12.41
C GLN A 105 4.62 -13.21 -13.52
N HIS A 106 4.39 -12.65 -14.71
CA HIS A 106 5.25 -12.91 -15.85
C HIS A 106 6.67 -12.43 -15.56
N CYS A 107 6.84 -11.22 -15.02
CA CYS A 107 8.15 -10.70 -14.61
C CYS A 107 8.81 -11.59 -13.54
N ILE A 108 8.09 -12.00 -12.50
CA ILE A 108 8.64 -12.86 -11.43
C ILE A 108 9.09 -14.22 -11.99
N ARG A 109 8.30 -14.83 -12.88
CA ARG A 109 8.68 -16.10 -13.54
C ARG A 109 9.87 -15.93 -14.50
N HIS A 110 9.98 -14.76 -15.13
CA HIS A 110 11.11 -14.43 -15.97
C HIS A 110 12.39 -14.37 -15.14
N MET A 111 12.37 -13.65 -14.02
CA MET A 111 13.50 -13.60 -13.07
C MET A 111 13.92 -15.00 -12.61
N GLU A 112 12.97 -15.85 -12.21
CA GLU A 112 13.24 -17.23 -11.80
C GLU A 112 13.90 -18.05 -12.93
N THR A 113 13.51 -17.79 -14.18
CA THR A 113 14.09 -18.44 -15.35
C THR A 113 15.52 -17.96 -15.59
N ASP A 114 15.79 -16.67 -15.42
CA ASP A 114 17.14 -16.11 -15.52
C ASP A 114 18.06 -16.73 -14.48
N TRP A 115 17.62 -16.78 -13.22
CA TRP A 115 18.35 -17.43 -12.12
C TRP A 115 18.68 -18.89 -12.43
N ARG A 116 17.78 -19.66 -13.03
CA ARG A 116 18.05 -21.05 -13.43
C ARG A 116 19.01 -21.19 -14.61
N ARG A 117 19.14 -20.17 -15.47
CA ARG A 117 19.98 -20.21 -16.67
C ARG A 117 21.44 -19.84 -16.41
N ILE A 118 21.72 -19.10 -15.33
CA ILE A 118 23.10 -18.75 -14.96
C ILE A 118 23.89 -20.02 -14.66
N ARG A 119 25.04 -20.19 -15.33
CA ARG A 119 25.98 -21.30 -15.10
C ARG A 119 27.33 -20.86 -14.55
N ARG A 120 27.69 -19.59 -14.79
CA ARG A 120 28.97 -19.02 -14.35
C ARG A 120 28.81 -18.39 -12.98
N ASN A 121 29.70 -18.74 -12.06
CA ASN A 121 29.69 -18.21 -10.70
C ASN A 121 29.88 -16.68 -10.69
N ASP A 122 30.71 -16.12 -11.57
CA ASP A 122 30.94 -14.67 -11.65
C ASP A 122 29.65 -13.91 -12.00
N ASN A 123 28.91 -14.36 -13.01
CA ASN A 123 27.62 -13.76 -13.38
C ASN A 123 26.59 -13.90 -12.24
N ARG A 124 26.63 -15.03 -11.53
CA ARG A 124 25.74 -15.30 -10.41
C ARG A 124 26.00 -14.34 -9.25
N GLU A 125 27.26 -14.06 -8.95
CA GLU A 125 27.65 -13.12 -7.90
C GLU A 125 27.19 -11.70 -8.26
N VAL A 126 27.37 -11.27 -9.52
CA VAL A 126 26.89 -9.96 -9.99
C VAL A 126 25.38 -9.83 -9.81
N MET A 127 24.59 -10.79 -10.33
CA MET A 127 23.14 -10.79 -10.16
C MET A 127 22.73 -10.80 -8.69
N PHE A 128 23.48 -11.49 -7.82
CA PHE A 128 23.18 -11.51 -6.39
C PHE A 128 23.45 -10.16 -5.71
N GLN A 129 24.50 -9.44 -6.10
CA GLN A 129 24.74 -8.08 -5.61
C GLN A 129 23.61 -7.13 -6.01
N TYR A 130 23.12 -7.20 -7.24
CA TYR A 130 21.96 -6.42 -7.66
C TYR A 130 20.67 -6.83 -6.93
N ALA A 131 20.46 -8.12 -6.66
CA ALA A 131 19.33 -8.57 -5.84
C ALA A 131 19.39 -8.02 -4.41
N LYS A 132 20.59 -7.89 -3.80
CA LYS A 132 20.76 -7.22 -2.50
C LYS A 132 20.39 -5.75 -2.57
N ILE A 133 20.79 -5.04 -3.63
CA ILE A 133 20.41 -3.64 -3.84
C ILE A 133 18.89 -3.49 -3.95
N GLY A 134 18.23 -4.33 -4.77
CA GLY A 134 16.77 -4.32 -4.90
C GLY A 134 16.04 -4.62 -3.59
N ARG A 135 16.52 -5.60 -2.82
CA ARG A 135 15.97 -5.91 -1.49
C ARG A 135 16.18 -4.77 -0.50
N PHE A 136 17.36 -4.16 -0.50
CA PHE A 136 17.66 -3.00 0.35
C PHE A 136 16.75 -1.81 0.01
N MET A 137 16.59 -1.49 -1.27
CA MET A 137 15.65 -0.45 -1.73
C MET A 137 14.22 -0.75 -1.29
N THR A 138 13.80 -2.02 -1.36
CA THR A 138 12.48 -2.46 -0.91
C THR A 138 12.29 -2.22 0.59
N ALA A 139 13.25 -2.67 1.41
CA ALA A 139 13.18 -2.49 2.86
C ALA A 139 13.19 -1.01 3.25
N PHE A 140 14.11 -0.23 2.68
CA PHE A 140 14.24 1.19 2.95
C PHE A 140 12.96 1.96 2.59
N CYS A 141 12.43 1.75 1.38
CA CYS A 141 11.21 2.40 0.91
C CYS A 141 10.01 2.06 1.80
N ALA A 142 9.80 0.78 2.08
CA ALA A 142 8.69 0.34 2.92
C ALA A 142 8.77 0.91 4.35
N THR A 143 9.94 0.86 4.98
CA THR A 143 10.14 1.41 6.33
C THR A 143 9.92 2.92 6.34
N PHE A 144 10.57 3.65 5.44
CA PHE A 144 10.47 5.11 5.41
C PHE A 144 9.03 5.59 5.22
N MET A 145 8.30 5.00 4.26
CA MET A 145 6.94 5.38 3.97
C MET A 145 5.99 5.03 5.13
N HIS A 146 6.08 3.82 5.68
CA HIS A 146 5.23 3.41 6.81
C HIS A 146 5.52 4.18 8.09
N SER A 147 6.79 4.43 8.41
CA SER A 147 7.16 5.26 9.55
C SER A 147 6.58 6.66 9.42
N SER A 148 6.68 7.26 8.22
CA SER A 148 6.09 8.58 7.95
C SER A 148 4.57 8.60 8.21
N THR A 149 3.84 7.60 7.72
CA THR A 149 2.40 7.46 7.97
C THR A 149 2.08 7.26 9.44
N TYR A 150 2.83 6.39 10.12
CA TYR A 150 2.68 6.12 11.53
C TYR A 150 2.85 7.38 12.37
N PHE A 151 3.98 8.09 12.22
CA PHE A 151 4.25 9.32 12.97
C PHE A 151 3.21 10.41 12.68
N PHE A 152 2.82 10.59 11.41
CA PHE A 152 1.79 11.55 11.04
C PHE A 152 0.43 11.23 11.69
N GLY A 153 0.02 9.96 11.69
CA GLY A 153 -1.21 9.53 12.33
C GLY A 153 -1.20 9.70 13.84
N VAL A 154 -0.11 9.30 14.51
CA VAL A 154 0.04 9.50 15.96
C VAL A 154 0.00 10.98 16.32
N ALA A 155 0.70 11.84 15.58
CA ALA A 155 0.66 13.29 15.79
C ALA A 155 -0.76 13.86 15.65
N ARG A 156 -1.56 13.36 14.69
CA ARG A 156 -2.97 13.72 14.53
C ARG A 156 -3.84 13.25 15.69
N MET A 157 -3.63 12.05 16.19
CA MET A 157 -4.37 11.49 17.33
C MET A 157 -4.04 12.23 18.63
N MET A 158 -2.82 12.73 18.81
CA MET A 158 -2.47 13.52 20.00
C MET A 158 -2.95 14.98 19.91
N LYS A 159 -3.06 15.53 18.70
CA LYS A 159 -3.48 16.92 18.51
C LYS A 159 -4.99 17.06 18.70
N THR A 160 -5.40 18.06 19.47
CA THR A 160 -6.80 18.49 19.60
C THR A 160 -6.95 19.91 19.06
N THR A 161 -8.17 20.25 18.63
CA THR A 161 -8.53 21.58 18.16
C THR A 161 -9.91 21.94 18.71
N THR A 162 -10.06 23.19 19.13
CA THR A 162 -11.34 23.72 19.61
C THR A 162 -12.05 24.44 18.46
N VAL A 163 -13.31 24.08 18.23
CA VAL A 163 -14.17 24.71 17.24
C VAL A 163 -15.40 25.25 17.95
N ILE A 164 -15.69 26.54 17.74
CA ILE A 164 -16.88 27.21 18.29
C ILE A 164 -18.01 27.08 17.28
N ILE A 165 -19.11 26.47 17.68
CA ILE A 165 -20.30 26.26 16.83
C ILE A 165 -21.52 26.79 17.59
N GLY A 166 -22.00 27.96 17.17
CA GLY A 166 -22.99 28.70 17.94
C GLY A 166 -22.43 29.07 19.32
N ASN A 167 -23.15 28.70 20.39
CA ASN A 167 -22.74 28.95 21.79
C ASN A 167 -21.99 27.78 22.44
N LYS A 168 -21.64 26.73 21.69
CA LYS A 168 -20.94 25.56 22.22
C LYS A 168 -19.51 25.52 21.71
N THR A 169 -18.56 25.39 22.63
CA THR A 169 -17.16 25.10 22.34
C THR A 169 -16.98 23.59 22.34
N ILE A 170 -16.58 23.02 21.20
CA ILE A 170 -16.36 21.59 21.04
C ILE A 170 -14.89 21.34 20.77
N THR A 171 -14.30 20.38 21.48
CA THR A 171 -12.92 19.92 21.28
C THR A 171 -12.95 18.65 20.45
N MET A 172 -12.17 18.61 19.35
CA MET A 172 -12.10 17.46 18.45
C MET A 172 -10.68 17.23 17.93
N HIS A 173 -10.38 16.02 17.44
CA HIS A 173 -9.15 15.78 16.71
C HIS A 173 -9.29 16.23 15.24
N PRO A 174 -8.25 16.89 14.68
CA PRO A 174 -8.29 17.36 13.30
C PRO A 174 -8.16 16.20 12.31
N MET A 175 -9.19 15.97 11.50
CA MET A 175 -9.16 14.95 10.44
C MET A 175 -8.29 15.32 9.26
N ALA A 176 -7.62 14.31 8.69
CA ALA A 176 -6.79 14.49 7.50
C ALA A 176 -7.69 14.83 6.30
N CYS A 177 -8.63 13.95 5.99
CA CYS A 177 -9.68 14.22 5.01
C CYS A 177 -10.93 14.68 5.73
N SER A 178 -11.47 15.85 5.39
CA SER A 178 -12.74 16.28 6.00
C SER A 178 -13.89 15.39 5.53
N VAL A 179 -14.85 15.12 6.41
CA VAL A 179 -16.01 14.26 6.11
C VAL A 179 -17.24 15.13 5.87
N TYR A 180 -18.05 14.76 4.88
CA TYR A 180 -19.30 15.48 4.59
C TYR A 180 -20.26 15.40 5.78
N SER A 181 -20.62 16.56 6.33
CA SER A 181 -21.29 16.66 7.63
C SER A 181 -22.67 15.99 7.66
N LYS A 182 -23.35 15.87 6.52
CA LYS A 182 -24.66 15.22 6.42
C LYS A 182 -24.60 13.69 6.42
N ILE A 183 -23.43 13.09 6.17
CA ILE A 183 -23.24 11.63 6.27
C ILE A 183 -22.86 11.28 7.70
N LEU A 184 -21.85 11.96 8.23
CA LEU A 184 -21.35 11.70 9.57
C LEU A 184 -20.82 13.01 10.16
N ASP A 185 -21.40 13.41 11.29
CA ASP A 185 -20.93 14.58 12.04
C ASP A 185 -19.76 14.21 12.96
N VAL A 186 -18.60 14.21 12.35
CA VAL A 186 -17.29 13.90 12.96
C VAL A 186 -16.78 14.99 13.91
N ARG A 187 -17.59 15.99 14.25
CA ARG A 187 -17.24 17.02 15.24
C ARG A 187 -17.45 16.53 16.68
N PHE A 188 -18.27 15.51 16.86
CA PHE A 188 -18.63 14.97 18.18
C PHE A 188 -18.01 13.59 18.41
N SER A 189 -17.67 13.32 19.66
CA SER A 189 -17.26 12.00 20.12
C SER A 189 -18.50 11.06 20.17
N PRO A 190 -18.38 9.77 19.81
CA PRO A 190 -17.16 9.04 19.44
C PRO A 190 -16.84 9.02 17.93
N ALA A 191 -17.64 9.71 17.09
CA ALA A 191 -17.51 9.64 15.64
C ALA A 191 -16.17 10.19 15.13
N ASN A 192 -15.63 11.22 15.80
CA ASN A 192 -14.34 11.82 15.49
C ASN A 192 -13.19 10.81 15.61
N GLU A 193 -13.11 10.10 16.73
CA GLU A 193 -12.05 9.16 17.08
C GLU A 193 -12.13 7.91 16.20
N ILE A 194 -13.34 7.39 15.97
CA ILE A 194 -13.56 6.24 15.08
C ILE A 194 -13.12 6.56 13.66
N MET A 195 -13.55 7.71 13.11
CA MET A 195 -13.19 8.11 11.75
C MET A 195 -11.69 8.37 11.62
N LEU A 196 -11.06 8.95 12.65
CA LEU A 196 -9.62 9.16 12.66
C LEU A 196 -8.85 7.83 12.59
N GLY A 197 -9.27 6.83 13.38
CA GLY A 197 -8.72 5.48 13.31
C GLY A 197 -8.91 4.84 11.93
N VAL A 198 -10.09 4.98 11.32
CA VAL A 198 -10.37 4.48 9.97
C VAL A 198 -9.50 5.17 8.92
N GLN A 199 -9.32 6.49 8.99
CA GLN A 199 -8.41 7.23 8.09
C GLN A 199 -6.95 6.79 8.25
N PHE A 200 -6.54 6.48 9.48
CA PHE A 200 -5.20 5.97 9.75
C PHE A 200 -4.97 4.58 9.14
N LEU A 201 -5.92 3.66 9.32
CA LEU A 201 -5.88 2.33 8.69
C LEU A 201 -5.87 2.43 7.16
N LEU A 202 -6.71 3.31 6.58
CA LEU A 202 -6.70 3.59 5.16
C LEU A 202 -5.33 4.09 4.68
N ALA A 203 -4.71 5.01 5.41
CA ALA A 203 -3.39 5.55 5.05
C ALA A 203 -2.34 4.44 4.97
N PHE A 204 -2.36 3.46 5.89
CA PHE A 204 -1.49 2.29 5.79
C PHE A 204 -1.71 1.48 4.52
N VAL A 205 -2.97 1.21 4.15
CA VAL A 205 -3.28 0.44 2.92
C VAL A 205 -2.79 1.19 1.67
N ILE A 206 -3.05 2.50 1.58
CA ILE A 206 -2.59 3.35 0.48
C ILE A 206 -1.06 3.30 0.36
N VAL A 207 -0.38 3.47 1.49
CA VAL A 207 1.08 3.51 1.53
C VAL A 207 1.67 2.14 1.19
N SER A 208 1.08 1.04 1.67
CA SER A 208 1.48 -0.32 1.29
C SER A 208 1.35 -0.56 -0.20
N SER A 209 0.23 -0.15 -0.81
CA SER A 209 0.03 -0.32 -2.26
C SER A 209 1.05 0.48 -3.07
N THR A 210 1.32 1.72 -2.67
CA THR A 210 2.29 2.60 -3.33
C THR A 210 3.71 2.06 -3.18
N ALA A 211 4.10 1.69 -1.97
CA ALA A 211 5.39 1.08 -1.69
C ALA A 211 5.59 -0.16 -2.57
N THR A 212 4.61 -1.07 -2.61
CA THR A 212 4.68 -2.30 -3.41
C THR A 212 4.92 -2.03 -4.89
N VAL A 213 4.20 -1.07 -5.49
CA VAL A 213 4.40 -0.71 -6.91
C VAL A 213 5.83 -0.21 -7.15
N CYS A 214 6.30 0.74 -6.32
CA CYS A 214 7.63 1.32 -6.45
C CYS A 214 8.73 0.28 -6.22
N THR A 215 8.58 -0.59 -5.23
CA THR A 215 9.59 -1.59 -4.87
C THR A 215 9.62 -2.78 -5.81
N LEU A 216 8.50 -3.15 -6.43
CA LEU A 216 8.49 -4.09 -7.54
C LEU A 216 9.25 -3.53 -8.74
N ALA A 217 9.01 -2.26 -9.09
CA ALA A 217 9.74 -1.60 -10.17
C ALA A 217 11.25 -1.54 -9.88
N ALA A 218 11.64 -1.19 -8.65
CA ALA A 218 13.04 -1.21 -8.23
C ALA A 218 13.66 -2.61 -8.35
N VAL A 219 12.99 -3.65 -7.83
CA VAL A 219 13.49 -5.03 -7.92
C VAL A 219 13.63 -5.49 -9.37
N PHE A 220 12.63 -5.24 -10.22
CA PHE A 220 12.71 -5.61 -11.65
C PHE A 220 13.82 -4.87 -12.37
N ALA A 221 13.98 -3.56 -12.12
CA ALA A 221 15.06 -2.77 -12.70
C ALA A 221 16.44 -3.27 -12.24
N THR A 222 16.62 -3.50 -10.93
CA THR A 222 17.90 -4.01 -10.40
C THR A 222 18.22 -5.39 -10.95
N HIS A 223 17.23 -6.28 -11.08
CA HIS A 223 17.44 -7.60 -11.68
C HIS A 223 17.86 -7.51 -13.14
N ALA A 224 17.28 -6.60 -13.93
CA ALA A 224 17.67 -6.41 -15.33
C ALA A 224 19.07 -5.79 -15.50
N CYS A 225 19.58 -5.08 -14.49
CA CYS A 225 20.93 -4.51 -14.51
C CYS A 225 22.03 -5.50 -14.10
N GLY A 226 21.67 -6.58 -13.39
CA GLY A 226 22.61 -7.63 -12.95
C GLY A 226 22.81 -8.71 -13.98
#